data_AF-A0A8H8WQD6-F1
#
_entry.id   AF-A0A8H8WQD6-F1
#
_cell.length_a   1.000
_cell.length_b   1.000
_cell.length_c   1.000
_cell.angle_alpha   90.00
_cell.angle_beta   90.00
_cell.angle_gamma   90.00
#
_symmetry.space_group_name_H-M   'P 1'
#
loop_
_entity.id
_entity.type
_entity.pdbx_description
1 polymer ?
#
loop_
_entity_poly.entity_id
_entity_poly.type
_entity_poly.pdbx_seq_one_letter_code
_entity_poly.pdbx_strand_id
1 'polypeptide(L)'
;MMSGTVSPGSLEDTTALLQRHLMSISETIARTRQEIADLREQQESGRARDELHAVVQGTEQATHTILTVSETVDALARNIAKRAQDEATRADARAIQAEMQTVFEACNFQDLTGQRISKVVRTIVDVEERVGEMLRLWSGAAPSPARPKPDPRGEEESLLNGPALPGAAAVSQDAVDAMFP
;
A
#
# COMPACT_ATOMS: atom_id res chain seq x y z
N MET A 1 17.15 -65.43 -5.15
CA MET A 1 16.30 -65.06 -6.30
C MET A 1 14.90 -64.79 -5.76
N MET A 2 14.48 -63.53 -5.68
CA MET A 2 13.06 -63.18 -5.50
C MET A 2 12.71 -62.21 -6.62
N SER A 3 12.33 -62.77 -7.77
CA SER A 3 11.75 -62.02 -8.87
C SER A 3 10.32 -61.71 -8.47
N GLY A 4 10.08 -60.51 -7.93
CA GLY A 4 8.74 -60.03 -7.59
C GLY A 4 8.01 -59.70 -8.89
N THR A 5 7.23 -60.64 -9.40
CA THR A 5 6.33 -60.40 -10.52
C THR A 5 5.24 -59.44 -10.06
N VAL A 6 5.33 -58.18 -10.51
CA VAL A 6 4.25 -57.22 -10.36
C VAL A 6 3.03 -57.78 -11.11
N SER A 7 1.96 -58.09 -10.39
CA SER A 7 0.72 -58.59 -11.00
C SER A 7 0.14 -57.52 -11.94
N PRO A 8 -0.31 -57.88 -13.15
CA PRO A 8 -0.80 -56.92 -14.15
C PRO A 8 -1.92 -56.00 -13.65
N GLY A 9 -2.81 -56.49 -12.78
CA GLY A 9 -3.85 -55.66 -12.14
C GLY A 9 -3.32 -54.52 -11.24
N SER A 10 -2.12 -54.67 -10.67
CA SER A 10 -1.50 -53.62 -9.82
C SER A 10 -0.99 -52.42 -10.64
N LEU A 11 -0.61 -52.64 -11.90
CA LEU A 11 -0.16 -51.57 -12.81
C LEU A 11 -1.36 -50.82 -13.40
N GLU A 12 -2.45 -51.53 -13.72
CA GLU A 12 -3.72 -50.94 -14.15
C GLU A 12 -4.35 -50.10 -13.04
N ASP A 13 -4.33 -50.58 -11.79
CA ASP A 13 -4.81 -49.80 -10.64
C ASP A 13 -3.95 -48.55 -10.39
N THR A 14 -2.62 -48.67 -10.52
CA THR A 14 -1.70 -47.53 -10.34
C THR A 14 -1.87 -46.48 -11.43
N THR A 15 -2.07 -46.91 -12.68
CA THR A 15 -2.31 -46.00 -13.81
C THR A 15 -3.66 -45.31 -13.70
N ALA A 16 -4.72 -46.03 -13.30
CA ALA A 16 -6.04 -45.45 -13.04
C ALA A 16 -6.00 -44.43 -11.89
N LEU A 17 -5.24 -44.72 -10.82
CA LEU A 17 -5.02 -43.79 -9.72
C LEU A 17 -4.30 -42.52 -10.20
N LEU A 18 -3.19 -42.67 -10.93
CA LEU A 18 -2.45 -41.53 -11.48
C LEU A 18 -3.31 -40.67 -12.40
N GLN A 19 -4.14 -41.29 -13.24
CA GLN A 19 -5.03 -40.59 -14.17
C GLN A 19 -6.11 -39.79 -13.41
N ARG A 20 -6.67 -40.36 -12.34
CA ARG A 20 -7.63 -39.67 -11.46
C ARG A 20 -6.98 -38.49 -10.71
N HIS A 21 -5.74 -38.65 -10.25
CA HIS A 21 -4.99 -37.57 -9.61
C HIS A 21 -4.66 -36.45 -10.60
N LEU A 22 -4.25 -36.77 -11.83
CA LEU A 22 -3.99 -35.79 -12.88
C LEU A 22 -5.24 -35.01 -13.28
N MET A 23 -6.40 -35.68 -13.39
CA MET A 23 -7.67 -35.01 -13.64
C MET A 23 -8.06 -34.06 -12.50
N SER A 24 -7.92 -34.49 -11.24
CA SER A 24 -8.19 -33.65 -10.07
C SER A 24 -7.30 -32.40 -10.02
N ILE A 25 -6.00 -32.57 -10.32
CA ILE A 25 -5.05 -31.45 -10.42
C ILE A 25 -5.46 -30.52 -11.56
N SER A 26 -5.81 -31.06 -12.73
CA SER A 26 -6.25 -30.28 -13.90
C SER A 26 -7.51 -29.46 -13.61
N GLU A 27 -8.51 -30.05 -12.94
CA GLU A 27 -9.74 -29.37 -12.53
C GLU A 27 -9.46 -28.27 -11.51
N THR A 28 -8.56 -28.53 -10.56
CA THR A 28 -8.16 -27.53 -9.55
C THR A 28 -7.44 -26.36 -10.22
N ILE A 29 -6.51 -26.63 -11.15
CA ILE A 29 -5.83 -25.60 -11.94
C ILE A 29 -6.83 -24.78 -12.76
N ALA A 30 -7.81 -25.41 -13.39
CA ALA A 30 -8.84 -24.72 -14.18
C ALA A 30 -9.71 -23.80 -13.31
N ARG A 31 -10.10 -24.24 -12.10
CA ARG A 31 -10.86 -23.44 -11.15
C ARG A 31 -10.07 -22.22 -10.67
N THR A 32 -8.83 -22.43 -10.25
CA THR A 32 -7.93 -21.35 -9.82
C THR A 32 -7.65 -20.37 -10.96
N ARG A 33 -7.55 -20.84 -12.21
CA ARG A 33 -7.45 -19.97 -13.39
C ARG A 33 -8.66 -19.04 -13.54
N GLN A 34 -9.86 -19.57 -13.33
CA GLN A 34 -11.09 -18.77 -13.41
C GLN A 34 -11.14 -17.74 -12.27
N GLU A 35 -10.85 -18.15 -11.04
CA GLU A 35 -10.82 -17.25 -9.88
C GLU A 35 -9.82 -16.09 -10.07
N ILE A 36 -8.63 -16.36 -10.63
CA ILE A 36 -7.64 -15.31 -10.94
C ILE A 36 -8.09 -14.41 -12.10
N ALA A 37 -8.80 -14.96 -13.11
CA ALA A 37 -9.34 -14.16 -14.21
C ALA A 37 -10.43 -13.19 -13.70
N ASP A 38 -11.28 -13.64 -12.79
CA ASP A 38 -12.33 -12.84 -12.17
C ASP A 38 -11.73 -11.72 -11.28
N LEU A 39 -10.63 -12.01 -10.57
CA LEU A 39 -9.86 -10.99 -9.83
C LEU A 39 -9.26 -9.91 -10.74
N ARG A 40 -8.93 -10.23 -12.00
CA ARG A 40 -8.38 -9.27 -12.97
C ARG A 40 -9.39 -8.25 -13.48
N GLU A 41 -10.67 -8.62 -13.54
CA GLU A 41 -11.74 -7.73 -14.01
C GLU A 41 -12.02 -6.61 -12.98
N GLN A 42 -11.61 -6.82 -11.73
CA GLN A 42 -11.57 -5.81 -10.69
C GLN A 42 -10.31 -4.92 -10.85
N GLN A 43 -10.44 -3.83 -11.62
CA GLN A 43 -9.45 -2.72 -11.71
C GLN A 43 -9.12 -2.04 -10.36
N GLU A 44 -9.70 -2.53 -9.27
CA GLU A 44 -9.55 -2.06 -7.89
C GLU A 44 -8.10 -2.21 -7.35
N SER A 45 -7.36 -3.26 -7.75
CA SER A 45 -6.05 -3.56 -7.13
C SER A 45 -4.97 -2.50 -7.43
N GLY A 46 -4.92 -2.01 -8.68
CA GLY A 46 -3.97 -0.97 -9.08
C GLY A 46 -4.24 0.38 -8.42
N ARG A 47 -5.53 0.75 -8.29
CA ARG A 47 -5.94 1.99 -7.61
C ARG A 47 -5.66 1.94 -6.11
N ALA A 48 -6.01 0.83 -5.46
CA ALA A 48 -5.75 0.65 -4.03
C ALA A 48 -4.25 0.74 -3.70
N ARG A 49 -3.38 0.18 -4.56
CA ARG A 49 -1.93 0.27 -4.41
C ARG A 49 -1.42 1.71 -4.54
N ASP A 50 -1.89 2.44 -5.54
CA ASP A 50 -1.50 3.83 -5.77
C ASP A 50 -1.98 4.75 -4.64
N GLU A 51 -3.20 4.53 -4.15
CA GLU A 51 -3.75 5.23 -2.98
C GLU A 51 -2.95 4.94 -1.70
N LEU A 52 -2.58 3.68 -1.45
CA LEU A 52 -1.72 3.32 -0.31
C LEU A 52 -0.35 4.00 -0.39
N HIS A 53 0.24 4.10 -1.58
CA HIS A 53 1.51 4.82 -1.75
C HIS A 53 1.36 6.32 -1.48
N ALA A 54 0.27 6.92 -1.96
CA ALA A 54 -0.04 8.34 -1.71
C ALA A 54 -0.25 8.64 -0.22
N VAL A 55 -0.92 7.74 0.51
CA VAL A 55 -1.10 7.86 1.97
C VAL A 55 0.25 7.81 2.68
N VAL A 56 1.14 6.89 2.32
CA VAL A 56 2.49 6.81 2.91
C VAL A 56 3.26 8.11 2.65
N GLN A 57 3.32 8.56 1.39
CA GLN A 57 4.04 9.80 1.05
C GLN A 57 3.45 11.04 1.75
N GLY A 58 2.12 11.16 1.74
CA GLY A 58 1.43 12.28 2.39
C GLY A 58 1.66 12.32 3.90
N THR A 59 1.69 11.15 4.55
CA THR A 59 1.99 11.07 6.00
C THR A 59 3.46 11.36 6.30
N GLU A 60 4.41 10.95 5.46
CA GLU A 60 5.83 11.32 5.59
C GLU A 60 6.05 12.84 5.44
N GLN A 61 5.42 13.45 4.43
CA GLN A 61 5.50 14.89 4.20
C GLN A 61 4.87 15.70 5.33
N ALA A 62 3.72 15.26 5.85
CA ALA A 62 3.07 15.89 6.99
C ALA A 62 3.99 15.85 8.23
N THR A 63 4.62 14.71 8.52
CA THR A 63 5.55 14.60 9.65
C THR A 63 6.79 15.48 9.47
N HIS A 64 7.38 15.52 8.28
CA HIS A 64 8.51 16.41 8.02
C HIS A 64 8.15 17.88 8.30
N THR A 65 6.94 18.28 7.92
CA THR A 65 6.41 19.62 8.20
C THR A 65 6.24 19.84 9.71
N ILE A 66 5.66 18.89 10.42
CA ILE A 66 5.50 18.95 11.88
C ILE A 66 6.87 19.10 12.57
N LEU A 67 7.86 18.27 12.20
CA LEU A 67 9.21 18.33 12.75
C LEU A 67 9.84 19.71 12.53
N THR A 68 9.76 20.24 11.32
CA THR A 68 10.32 21.57 10.97
C THR A 68 9.68 22.69 11.80
N VAL A 69 8.35 22.65 11.96
CA VAL A 69 7.62 23.63 12.77
C VAL A 69 7.99 23.48 14.25
N SER A 70 8.09 22.26 14.77
CA SER A 70 8.49 21.97 16.15
C SER A 70 9.91 22.44 16.45
N GLU A 71 10.87 22.28 15.53
CA GLU A 71 12.22 22.84 15.64
C GLU A 71 12.20 24.37 15.75
N THR A 72 11.35 25.01 14.95
CA THR A 72 11.17 26.46 14.99
C THR A 72 10.59 26.92 16.33
N VAL A 73 9.55 26.23 16.83
CA VAL A 73 8.93 26.53 18.13
C VAL A 73 9.93 26.33 19.27
N ASP A 74 10.69 25.24 19.28
CA ASP A 74 11.72 24.97 20.28
C ASP A 74 12.83 26.05 20.24
N ALA A 75 13.28 26.47 19.05
CA ALA A 75 14.22 27.58 18.90
C ALA A 75 13.68 28.91 19.47
N LEU A 76 12.42 29.23 19.20
CA LEU A 76 11.75 30.42 19.76
C LEU A 76 11.67 30.33 21.29
N ALA A 77 11.31 29.16 21.84
CA ALA A 77 11.23 28.92 23.27
C ALA A 77 12.59 29.14 23.96
N ARG A 78 13.71 28.60 23.41
CA ARG A 78 15.04 28.90 24.01
C ARG A 78 15.38 30.39 23.95
N ASN A 79 14.99 31.08 22.87
CA ASN A 79 15.23 32.51 22.77
C ASN A 79 14.39 33.33 23.75
N ILE A 80 13.17 32.88 24.09
CA ILE A 80 12.36 33.45 25.18
C ILE A 80 13.07 33.21 26.51
N ALA A 81 13.47 31.96 26.80
CA ALA A 81 14.15 31.62 28.05
C ALA A 81 15.45 32.42 28.26
N LYS A 82 16.20 32.73 27.19
CA LYS A 82 17.42 33.54 27.25
C LYS A 82 17.17 35.03 27.51
N ARG A 83 16.04 35.58 27.05
CA ARG A 83 15.73 37.02 27.14
C ARG A 83 14.89 37.38 28.36
N ALA A 84 14.07 36.44 28.83
CA ALA A 84 13.19 36.62 29.97
C ALA A 84 13.96 36.97 31.25
N GLN A 85 13.48 37.98 31.96
CA GLN A 85 14.10 38.48 33.19
C GLN A 85 13.49 37.81 34.43
N ASP A 86 12.21 37.43 34.37
CA ASP A 86 11.50 36.73 35.43
C ASP A 86 11.61 35.20 35.32
N GLU A 87 11.48 34.51 36.45
CA GLU A 87 11.56 33.04 36.48
C GLU A 87 10.31 32.38 35.89
N ALA A 88 9.13 32.98 36.01
CA ALA A 88 7.89 32.40 35.51
C ALA A 88 7.93 32.20 33.99
N THR A 89 8.27 33.25 33.24
CA THR A 89 8.41 33.18 31.78
C THR A 89 9.53 32.22 31.35
N ARG A 90 10.61 32.11 32.13
CA ARG A 90 11.66 31.10 31.88
C ARG A 90 11.17 29.68 32.12
N ALA A 91 10.34 29.46 33.12
CA ALA A 91 9.74 28.16 33.41
C ALA A 91 8.78 27.74 32.29
N ASP A 92 7.90 28.64 31.83
CA ASP A 92 6.98 28.38 30.72
C ASP A 92 7.72 28.06 29.43
N ALA A 93 8.79 28.82 29.11
CA ALA A 93 9.62 28.55 27.96
C ALA A 93 10.27 27.16 28.02
N ARG A 94 10.77 26.73 29.19
CA ARG A 94 11.30 25.38 29.38
C ARG A 94 10.24 24.30 29.24
N ALA A 95 9.03 24.56 29.72
CA ALA A 95 7.90 23.64 29.55
C ALA A 95 7.58 23.44 28.06
N ILE A 96 7.55 24.52 27.26
CA ILE A 96 7.38 24.42 25.80
C ILE A 96 8.48 23.54 25.18
N GLN A 97 9.74 23.73 25.58
CA GLN A 97 10.83 22.89 25.07
C GLN A 97 10.66 21.41 25.43
N ALA A 98 10.19 21.11 26.64
CA ALA A 98 9.91 19.74 27.06
C ALA A 98 8.77 19.12 26.23
N GLU A 99 7.71 19.87 25.93
CA GLU A 99 6.64 19.40 25.05
C GLU A 99 7.13 19.16 23.62
N MET A 100 8.01 20.02 23.08
CA MET A 100 8.58 19.81 21.75
C MET A 100 9.47 18.55 21.69
N GLN A 101 10.17 18.22 22.77
CA GLN A 101 10.90 16.95 22.88
C GLN A 101 9.97 15.73 22.74
N THR A 102 8.80 15.77 23.39
CA THR A 102 7.76 14.74 23.25
C THR A 102 7.28 14.61 21.80
N VAL A 103 7.12 15.73 21.08
CA VAL A 103 6.74 15.70 19.66
C VAL A 103 7.82 15.05 18.80
N PHE A 104 9.11 15.36 19.02
CA PHE A 104 10.22 14.73 18.29
C PHE A 104 10.24 13.21 18.49
N GLU A 105 10.03 12.75 19.72
CA GLU A 105 9.98 11.31 20.04
C GLU A 105 8.78 10.61 19.38
N ALA A 106 7.61 11.25 19.39
CA ALA A 106 6.42 10.71 18.75
C ALA A 106 6.59 10.59 17.23
N CYS A 107 7.18 11.60 16.58
CA CYS A 107 7.45 11.59 15.14
C CYS A 107 8.46 10.50 14.76
N ASN A 108 9.44 10.23 15.62
CA ASN A 108 10.42 9.16 15.37
C ASN A 108 9.77 7.76 15.32
N PHE A 109 8.68 7.53 16.07
CA PHE A 109 7.92 6.28 15.99
C PHE A 109 7.10 6.16 14.69
N GLN A 110 6.71 7.30 14.10
CA GLN A 110 6.02 7.33 12.82
C GLN A 110 6.95 6.93 11.66
N ASP A 111 8.24 7.28 11.71
CA ASP A 111 9.23 6.81 10.72
C ASP A 111 9.29 5.28 10.65
N LEU A 112 9.36 4.59 11.80
CA LEU A 112 9.32 3.13 11.86
C LEU A 112 8.01 2.56 11.29
N THR A 113 6.89 3.26 11.50
CA THR A 113 5.59 2.87 10.98
C THR A 113 5.53 3.03 9.46
N GLY A 114 6.04 4.14 8.91
CA GLY A 114 6.15 4.39 7.48
C GLY A 114 7.01 3.33 6.77
N GLN A 115 8.16 2.98 7.37
CA GLN A 115 9.01 1.90 6.86
C GLN A 115 8.30 0.53 6.83
N ARG A 116 7.54 0.20 7.89
CA ARG A 116 6.77 -1.05 7.96
C ARG A 116 5.67 -1.10 6.91
N ILE A 117 4.91 -0.02 6.74
CA ILE A 117 3.85 0.07 5.72
C ILE A 117 4.48 -0.04 4.32
N SER A 118 5.56 0.69 4.05
CA SER A 118 6.30 0.59 2.79
C SER A 118 6.79 -0.83 2.49
N LYS A 119 7.17 -1.59 3.51
CA LYS A 119 7.52 -3.02 3.35
C LYS A 119 6.30 -3.87 2.99
N VAL A 120 5.16 -3.65 3.65
CA VAL A 120 3.91 -4.37 3.35
C VAL A 120 3.44 -4.07 1.92
N VAL A 121 3.44 -2.80 1.51
CA VAL A 121 3.06 -2.39 0.16
C VAL A 121 3.94 -3.09 -0.89
N ARG A 122 5.27 -3.12 -0.70
CA ARG A 122 6.19 -3.85 -1.59
C ARG A 122 5.84 -5.33 -1.70
N THR A 123 5.56 -5.99 -0.58
CA THR A 123 5.14 -7.40 -0.60
C THR A 123 3.85 -7.60 -1.40
N ILE A 124 2.88 -6.68 -1.29
CA ILE A 124 1.64 -6.73 -2.08
C ILE A 124 1.96 -6.62 -3.57
N VAL A 125 2.84 -5.69 -3.97
CA VAL A 125 3.29 -5.56 -5.37
C VAL A 125 3.94 -6.86 -5.88
N ASP A 126 4.83 -7.46 -5.09
CA ASP A 126 5.52 -8.71 -5.47
C ASP A 126 4.52 -9.87 -5.66
N VAL A 127 3.45 -9.91 -4.85
CA VAL A 127 2.37 -10.90 -4.98
C VAL A 127 1.55 -10.63 -6.25
N GLU A 128 1.19 -9.37 -6.53
CA GLU A 128 0.48 -8.97 -7.74
C GLU A 128 1.27 -9.34 -9.01
N GLU A 129 2.58 -9.08 -9.04
CA GLU A 129 3.45 -9.42 -10.17
C GLU A 129 3.47 -10.93 -10.42
N ARG A 130 3.66 -11.75 -9.37
CA ARG A 130 3.68 -13.21 -9.49
C ARG A 130 2.34 -13.78 -9.95
N VAL A 131 1.23 -13.28 -9.42
CA VAL A 131 -0.12 -13.67 -9.88
C VAL A 131 -0.30 -13.27 -11.35
N GLY A 132 0.17 -12.09 -11.74
CA GLY A 132 0.16 -11.61 -13.12
C GLY A 132 0.98 -12.49 -14.07
N GLU A 133 2.17 -12.94 -13.65
CA GLU A 133 3.02 -13.87 -14.41
C GLU A 133 2.40 -15.25 -14.53
N MET A 134 1.90 -15.81 -13.43
CA MET A 134 1.18 -17.08 -13.43
C MET A 134 0.01 -17.04 -14.41
N LEU A 135 -0.76 -15.94 -14.40
CA LEU A 135 -1.87 -15.78 -15.32
C LEU A 135 -1.41 -15.61 -16.78
N ARG A 136 -0.28 -14.92 -17.06
CA ARG A 136 0.29 -14.85 -18.42
C ARG A 136 0.72 -16.21 -18.94
N LEU A 137 1.39 -17.01 -18.12
CA LEU A 137 1.79 -18.38 -18.48
C LEU A 137 0.58 -19.28 -18.72
N TRP A 138 -0.51 -19.04 -17.99
CA TRP A 138 -1.72 -19.85 -18.05
C TRP A 138 -2.72 -19.46 -19.15
N SER A 139 -2.72 -18.20 -19.57
CA SER A 139 -3.58 -17.67 -20.65
C SER A 139 -3.02 -17.90 -22.05
N GLY A 140 -1.79 -18.45 -22.17
CA GLY A 140 -1.19 -18.94 -23.41
C GLY A 140 -1.51 -18.14 -24.68
N ALA A 141 -0.76 -17.08 -24.97
CA ALA A 141 -0.86 -16.29 -26.21
C ALA A 141 -2.28 -15.90 -26.69
N ALA A 142 -3.30 -15.93 -25.83
CA ALA A 142 -4.61 -15.38 -26.15
C ALA A 142 -4.56 -13.84 -26.05
N PRO A 143 -5.14 -13.12 -27.02
CA PRO A 143 -5.12 -11.66 -27.01
C PRO A 143 -5.89 -11.11 -25.81
N SER A 144 -5.32 -10.08 -25.18
CA SER A 144 -5.96 -9.34 -24.09
C SER A 144 -7.36 -8.86 -24.51
N PRO A 145 -8.43 -9.10 -23.73
CA PRO A 145 -9.67 -8.39 -23.96
C PRO A 145 -9.43 -6.88 -23.77
N ALA A 146 -10.05 -6.08 -24.64
CA ALA A 146 -9.87 -4.64 -24.70
C ALA A 146 -10.34 -3.94 -23.41
N ARG A 147 -9.68 -2.83 -23.05
CA ARG A 147 -10.07 -1.98 -21.91
C ARG A 147 -11.57 -1.62 -21.96
N PRO A 148 -12.33 -1.76 -20.86
CA PRO A 148 -13.66 -1.18 -20.77
C PRO A 148 -13.57 0.35 -20.76
N LYS A 149 -14.57 1.01 -21.34
CA LYS A 149 -14.70 2.48 -21.33
C LYS A 149 -14.94 3.00 -19.91
N PRO A 150 -14.53 4.24 -19.58
CA PRO A 150 -14.72 4.80 -18.24
C PRO A 150 -16.21 4.90 -17.88
N ASP A 151 -16.54 4.50 -16.65
CA ASP A 151 -17.87 4.62 -16.05
C ASP A 151 -18.14 6.09 -15.66
N PRO A 152 -19.25 6.71 -16.10
CA PRO A 152 -19.58 8.11 -15.80
C PRO A 152 -20.05 8.35 -14.36
N ARG A 153 -20.12 7.33 -13.50
CA ARG A 153 -20.60 7.45 -12.10
C ARG A 153 -19.61 8.10 -11.11
N GLY A 154 -18.47 8.61 -11.57
CA GLY A 154 -17.39 9.13 -10.72
C GLY A 154 -17.52 10.58 -10.22
N GLU A 155 -18.61 11.28 -10.49
CA GLU A 155 -18.72 12.71 -10.15
C GLU A 155 -19.12 12.96 -8.67
N GLU A 156 -19.90 12.07 -8.06
CA GLU A 156 -20.38 12.25 -6.68
C GLU A 156 -19.43 11.69 -5.61
N GLU A 157 -18.62 10.66 -5.95
CA GLU A 157 -17.54 10.13 -5.09
C GLU A 157 -16.28 11.02 -5.07
N SER A 158 -16.18 11.98 -6.00
CA SER A 158 -15.06 12.91 -6.17
C SER A 158 -14.90 13.93 -5.02
N LEU A 159 -15.82 13.94 -4.06
CA LEU A 159 -15.75 14.81 -2.89
C LEU A 159 -15.01 14.17 -1.69
N LEU A 160 -14.60 12.90 -1.80
CA LEU A 160 -13.87 12.17 -0.75
C LEU A 160 -12.40 11.88 -1.12
N ASN A 161 -11.80 12.72 -1.96
CA ASN A 161 -10.40 12.54 -2.33
C ASN A 161 -9.48 12.85 -1.13
N GLY A 162 -8.67 11.85 -0.75
CA GLY A 162 -7.45 12.06 0.02
C GLY A 162 -6.45 12.96 -0.73
N PRO A 163 -5.24 13.16 -0.20
CA PRO A 163 -4.23 14.00 -0.85
C PRO A 163 -4.05 13.60 -2.32
N ALA A 164 -4.14 14.60 -3.20
CA ALA A 164 -4.18 14.38 -4.65
C ALA A 164 -2.90 13.68 -5.15
N LEU A 165 -3.08 12.64 -5.96
CA LEU A 165 -1.98 11.96 -6.63
C LEU A 165 -1.19 12.93 -7.53
N PRO A 166 0.14 12.80 -7.64
CA PRO A 166 0.94 13.61 -8.55
C PRO A 166 0.44 13.50 -10.00
N GLY A 167 0.00 14.62 -10.59
CA GLY A 167 -0.55 14.66 -11.95
C GLY A 167 -2.09 14.60 -12.04
N ALA A 168 -2.80 14.42 -10.92
CA ALA A 168 -4.23 14.70 -10.85
C ALA A 168 -4.46 16.21 -10.82
N ALA A 169 -5.63 16.67 -11.27
CA ALA A 169 -6.04 18.08 -11.20
C ALA A 169 -6.26 18.51 -9.74
N ALA A 170 -5.17 18.81 -9.02
CA ALA A 170 -5.21 19.41 -7.71
C ALA A 170 -5.50 20.91 -7.84
N VAL A 171 -6.43 21.42 -7.03
CA VAL A 171 -6.63 22.87 -6.88
C VAL A 171 -5.35 23.47 -6.29
N SER A 172 -4.78 24.49 -6.93
CA SER A 172 -3.56 25.14 -6.44
C SER A 172 -3.83 25.86 -5.11
N GLN A 173 -2.84 25.90 -4.22
CA GLN A 173 -2.97 26.58 -2.92
C GLN A 173 -3.35 28.06 -3.10
N ASP A 174 -2.81 28.73 -4.12
CA ASP A 174 -3.18 30.12 -4.47
C ASP A 174 -4.68 30.28 -4.76
N ALA A 175 -5.35 29.25 -5.30
CA ALA A 175 -6.78 29.26 -5.56
C ALA A 175 -7.60 28.99 -4.29
N VAL A 176 -7.06 28.24 -3.33
CA VAL A 176 -7.67 28.03 -2.00
C VAL A 176 -7.61 29.33 -1.18
N ASP A 177 -6.45 29.99 -1.17
CA ASP A 177 -6.25 31.23 -0.42
C ASP A 177 -7.14 32.37 -0.95
N ALA A 178 -7.47 32.37 -2.24
CA ALA A 178 -8.40 33.33 -2.84
C ALA A 178 -9.88 33.12 -2.45
N MET A 179 -10.26 31.95 -1.93
CA MET A 179 -11.64 31.65 -1.50
C MET A 179 -11.92 32.08 -0.05
N PHE A 180 -10.90 32.34 0.76
CA PHE A 180 -11.02 32.73 2.16
C PHE A 180 -10.33 34.09 2.43
N PRO A 181 -10.95 35.21 2.03
CA PRO A 181 -10.41 36.56 2.22
C PRO A 181 -10.38 37.02 3.69
#